data_AF-A0A966K2E9-F1
#
_entry.id   AF-A0A966K2E9-F1
#
_cell.length_a   1.000
_cell.length_b   1.000
_cell.length_c   1.000
_cell.angle_alpha   90.00
_cell.angle_beta   90.00
_cell.angle_gamma   90.00
#
_symmetry.space_group_name_H-M   'P 1'
#
loop_
_entity.id
_entity.type
_entity.pdbx_description
1 polymer ?
#
loop_
_entity_poly.entity_id
_entity_poly.type
_entity_poly.pdbx_seq_one_letter_code
_entity_poly.pdbx_strand_id
1 'polypeptide(L)'
;MAKAKTLSEVADNIVARQLNQKELANIERQEMSGINKKIHAFGGEAMVFDHISQGKTIDSVIKSLGISIGGFYKWVEKDEKRGELLARARTRGGRSLAEQTLEIADSATPQEAQVAKLRVDTRRWLASKQAPDEYGDKQQPLVNIDLGSMALDALRKRSVTFDEK
;
A
#
# COMPACT_ATOMS: atom_id res chain seq x y z
N MET A 1 30.05 18.60 -22.92
CA MET A 1 30.27 17.13 -22.95
C MET A 1 31.44 16.85 -23.88
N ALA A 2 32.62 16.54 -23.35
CA ALA A 2 33.76 16.15 -24.19
C ALA A 2 33.50 14.73 -24.72
N LYS A 3 33.36 14.57 -26.04
CA LYS A 3 33.38 13.24 -26.67
C LYS A 3 34.81 12.69 -26.57
N ALA A 4 34.97 11.50 -26.01
CA ALA A 4 36.25 10.79 -25.96
C ALA A 4 36.84 10.69 -27.37
N LYS A 5 38.12 11.05 -27.52
CA LYS A 5 38.80 11.18 -28.81
C LYS A 5 39.67 9.96 -29.15
N THR A 6 39.94 9.07 -28.18
CA THR A 6 40.78 7.87 -28.41
C THR A 6 40.13 6.58 -27.86
N LEU A 7 40.50 5.42 -28.42
CA LEU A 7 40.03 4.11 -27.94
C LEU A 7 40.44 3.85 -26.48
N SER A 8 41.59 4.39 -26.05
CA SER A 8 42.05 4.33 -24.66
C SER A 8 41.12 5.12 -23.74
N GLU A 9 40.78 6.35 -24.10
CA GLU A 9 39.87 7.18 -23.30
C GLU A 9 38.46 6.57 -23.18
N VAL A 10 37.98 5.87 -24.22
CA VAL A 10 36.71 5.13 -24.16
C VAL A 10 36.81 3.95 -23.20
N ALA A 11 37.91 3.19 -23.24
CA ALA A 11 38.15 2.07 -22.33
C ALA A 11 38.25 2.54 -20.86
N ASP A 12 38.99 3.61 -20.60
CA ASP A 12 39.14 4.18 -19.26
C ASP A 12 37.80 4.67 -18.68
N ASN A 13 36.95 5.30 -19.51
CA ASN A 13 35.60 5.71 -19.12
C ASN A 13 34.67 4.53 -18.82
N ILE A 14 34.78 3.42 -19.56
CA ILE A 14 34.02 2.20 -19.30
C ILE A 14 34.46 1.56 -17.98
N VAL A 15 35.77 1.46 -17.75
CA VAL A 15 36.33 0.93 -16.50
C VAL A 15 35.91 1.78 -15.30
N ALA A 16 35.99 3.11 -15.39
CA ALA A 16 35.53 4.02 -14.33
C ALA A 16 34.03 3.86 -14.01
N ARG A 17 33.18 3.73 -15.04
CA ARG A 17 31.74 3.46 -14.85
C ARG A 17 31.48 2.10 -14.20
N GLN A 18 32.22 1.06 -14.60
CA GLN A 18 32.11 -0.26 -14.01
C GLN A 18 32.57 -0.29 -12.55
N LEU A 19 33.63 0.45 -12.21
CA LEU A 19 34.09 0.63 -10.83
C LEU A 19 33.02 1.31 -9.98
N ASN A 20 32.47 2.44 -10.43
CA ASN A 20 31.38 3.13 -9.73
C ASN A 20 30.16 2.20 -9.51
N GLN A 21 29.77 1.40 -10.52
CA GLN A 21 28.68 0.44 -10.36
C GLN A 21 28.98 -0.65 -9.33
N LYS A 22 30.21 -1.16 -9.29
CA LYS A 22 30.64 -2.14 -8.29
C LYS A 22 30.64 -1.56 -6.88
N GLU A 23 31.08 -0.32 -6.71
CA GLU A 23 31.07 0.38 -5.43
C GLU A 23 29.64 0.59 -4.94
N LEU A 24 28.74 1.07 -5.80
CA LEU A 24 27.31 1.21 -5.48
C LEU A 24 26.69 -0.14 -5.10
N ALA A 25 26.97 -1.20 -5.84
CA ALA A 25 26.47 -2.54 -5.53
C ALA A 25 26.99 -3.07 -4.18
N ASN A 26 28.23 -2.72 -3.81
CA ASN A 26 28.80 -3.09 -2.52
C ASN A 26 28.14 -2.30 -1.37
N ILE A 27 27.91 -1.00 -1.54
CA ILE A 27 27.18 -0.17 -0.59
C ILE A 27 25.77 -0.73 -0.37
N GLU A 28 25.06 -1.06 -1.46
CA GLU A 28 23.73 -1.67 -1.37
C GLU A 28 23.75 -3.02 -0.64
N ARG A 29 24.73 -3.88 -0.90
CA ARG A 29 24.89 -5.14 -0.15
C ARG A 29 25.13 -4.92 1.34
N GLN A 30 25.96 -3.94 1.68
CA GLN A 30 26.24 -3.58 3.08
C GLN A 30 24.99 -3.03 3.77
N GLU A 31 24.25 -2.14 3.10
CA GLU A 31 22.97 -1.61 3.58
C GLU A 31 21.97 -2.75 3.83
N MET A 32 21.79 -3.63 2.85
CA MET A 32 20.88 -4.77 2.92
C MET A 32 21.24 -5.75 4.05
N SER A 33 22.53 -6.03 4.23
CA SER A 33 23.01 -6.85 5.35
C SER A 33 22.71 -6.18 6.69
N GLY A 34 22.91 -4.86 6.79
CA GLY A 34 22.54 -4.07 7.97
C GLY A 34 21.05 -4.11 8.29
N ILE A 35 20.19 -4.01 7.26
CA ILE A 35 18.74 -4.12 7.39
C ILE A 35 18.35 -5.51 7.89
N ASN A 36 18.87 -6.58 7.28
CA ASN A 36 18.60 -7.95 7.72
C ASN A 36 18.99 -8.15 9.19
N LYS A 37 20.18 -7.69 9.60
CA LYS A 37 20.63 -7.79 10.99
C LYS A 37 19.68 -7.09 11.97
N LYS A 38 19.20 -5.89 11.62
CA LYS A 38 18.22 -5.13 12.41
C LYS A 38 16.89 -5.86 12.52
N ILE A 39 16.39 -6.40 11.41
CA ILE A 39 15.13 -7.16 11.39
C ILE A 39 15.26 -8.46 12.19
N HIS A 40 16.36 -9.20 12.07
CA HIS A 40 16.60 -10.38 12.89
C HIS A 40 16.67 -10.05 14.39
N ALA A 41 17.34 -8.96 14.78
CA ALA A 41 17.40 -8.51 16.17
C ALA A 41 16.03 -8.10 16.74
N PHE A 42 15.10 -7.67 15.88
CA PHE A 42 13.72 -7.35 16.26
C PHE A 42 12.80 -8.58 16.43
N GLY A 43 13.31 -9.78 16.17
CA GLY A 43 12.52 -11.02 16.17
C GLY A 43 12.14 -11.52 14.78
N GLY A 44 12.76 -10.98 13.72
CA GLY A 44 12.64 -11.44 12.35
C GLY A 44 11.51 -10.78 11.56
N GLU A 45 11.34 -11.25 10.32
CA GLU A 45 10.37 -10.69 9.36
C GLU A 45 8.93 -10.79 9.87
N ALA A 46 8.60 -11.91 10.52
CA ALA A 46 7.28 -12.15 11.08
C ALA A 46 6.89 -11.07 12.10
N MET A 47 7.81 -10.65 12.97
CA MET A 47 7.55 -9.61 13.98
C MET A 47 7.29 -8.23 13.35
N VAL A 48 8.00 -7.89 12.28
CA VAL A 48 7.79 -6.66 11.54
C VAL A 48 6.38 -6.62 10.94
N PHE A 49 5.98 -7.71 10.27
CA PHE A 49 4.65 -7.80 9.67
C PHE A 49 3.54 -7.94 10.71
N ASP A 50 3.79 -8.60 11.83
CA ASP A 50 2.85 -8.72 12.94
C ASP A 50 2.51 -7.33 13.52
N HIS A 51 3.53 -6.50 13.74
CA HIS A 51 3.35 -5.12 14.19
C HIS A 51 2.48 -4.28 13.23
N ILE A 52 2.70 -4.43 11.92
CA ILE A 52 1.88 -3.76 10.90
C ILE A 52 0.45 -4.30 10.94
N SER A 53 0.29 -5.60 11.16
CA SER A 53 -1.04 -6.23 11.26
C SER A 53 -1.82 -5.84 12.51
N GLN A 54 -1.14 -5.37 13.56
CA GLN A 54 -1.76 -4.75 14.74
C GLN A 54 -2.19 -3.29 14.50
N GLY A 55 -2.01 -2.76 13.28
CA GLY A 55 -2.37 -1.40 12.92
C GLY A 55 -1.26 -0.36 13.12
N LYS A 56 -0.02 -0.76 13.46
CA LYS A 56 1.11 0.18 13.48
C LYS A 56 1.46 0.60 12.06
N THR A 57 1.86 1.87 11.90
CA THR A 57 2.30 2.35 10.58
C THR A 57 3.67 1.76 10.25
N ILE A 58 3.92 1.46 8.97
CA ILE A 58 5.24 1.01 8.48
C ILE A 58 6.34 1.96 8.97
N ASP A 59 6.09 3.27 8.83
CA ASP A 59 7.01 4.33 9.28
C ASP A 59 7.36 4.22 10.76
N SER A 60 6.37 4.00 11.65
CA SER A 60 6.63 3.83 13.08
C SER A 60 7.48 2.60 13.39
N VAL A 61 7.22 1.49 12.69
CA VAL A 61 7.95 0.22 12.88
C VAL A 61 9.39 0.38 12.41
N ILE A 62 9.62 0.87 11.19
CA ILE A 62 10.99 0.98 10.64
C ILE A 62 11.83 2.05 11.34
N LYS A 63 11.21 3.13 11.84
CA LYS A 63 11.89 4.13 12.67
C LYS A 63 12.42 3.51 13.96
N SER A 64 11.65 2.63 14.61
CA SER A 64 12.11 1.91 15.80
C SER A 64 13.32 1.01 15.53
N LEU A 65 13.49 0.58 14.27
CA LEU A 65 14.62 -0.23 13.80
C LEU A 65 15.81 0.61 13.29
N GLY A 66 15.63 1.92 13.15
CA GLY A 66 16.60 2.79 12.47
C GLY A 66 16.79 2.41 10.99
N ILE A 67 15.74 1.97 10.31
CA ILE A 67 15.74 1.63 8.89
C ILE A 67 15.07 2.79 8.13
N SER A 68 15.67 3.20 7.01
CA SER A 68 15.08 4.21 6.14
C SER A 68 13.89 3.64 5.37
N ILE A 69 12.94 4.50 4.99
CA ILE A 69 11.78 4.08 4.19
C ILE A 69 12.19 3.46 2.85
N GLY A 70 13.18 4.05 2.17
CA GLY A 70 13.72 3.52 0.93
C GLY A 70 14.40 2.16 1.11
N GLY A 71 15.20 2.01 2.17
CA GLY A 71 15.85 0.74 2.49
C GLY A 71 14.84 -0.37 2.80
N PHE A 72 13.76 -0.05 3.53
CA PHE A 72 12.69 -1.01 3.80
C PHE A 72 12.00 -1.50 2.52
N TYR A 73 11.60 -0.61 1.62
CA TYR A 73 10.94 -1.03 0.38
C TYR A 73 11.89 -1.79 -0.55
N LYS A 74 13.15 -1.36 -0.68
CA LYS A 74 14.18 -2.17 -1.36
C LYS A 74 14.29 -3.57 -0.75
N TRP A 75 14.23 -3.68 0.57
CA TRP A 75 14.30 -4.97 1.25
C TRP A 75 13.08 -5.85 1.02
N VAL A 76 11.89 -5.27 0.94
CA VAL A 76 10.65 -5.97 0.55
C VAL A 76 10.74 -6.43 -0.91
N GLU A 77 11.19 -5.57 -1.82
CA GLU A 77 11.29 -5.86 -3.26
C GLU A 77 12.32 -6.93 -3.62
N LYS A 78 13.26 -7.25 -2.72
CA LYS A 78 14.24 -8.33 -2.92
C LYS A 78 13.63 -9.73 -2.85
N ASP A 79 12.46 -9.90 -2.23
CA ASP A 79 11.76 -11.18 -2.12
C ASP A 79 10.25 -10.97 -2.28
N GLU A 80 9.69 -11.51 -3.35
CA GLU A 80 8.26 -11.40 -3.67
C GLU A 80 7.36 -11.84 -2.50
N LYS A 81 7.78 -12.84 -1.72
CA LYS A 81 7.03 -13.31 -0.54
C LYS A 81 6.87 -12.22 0.50
N ARG A 82 7.86 -11.33 0.67
CA ARG A 82 7.76 -10.18 1.59
C ARG A 82 6.73 -9.19 1.13
N GLY A 83 6.60 -8.99 -0.18
CA GLY A 83 5.55 -8.16 -0.79
C GLY A 83 4.16 -8.68 -0.44
N GLU A 84 3.93 -9.99 -0.62
CA GLU A 84 2.66 -10.62 -0.25
C GLU A 84 2.39 -10.55 1.25
N LEU A 85 3.38 -10.86 2.09
CA LEU A 85 3.24 -10.80 3.55
C LEU A 85 2.92 -9.38 4.01
N LEU A 86 3.57 -8.36 3.44
CA LEU A 86 3.28 -6.96 3.72
C LEU A 86 1.85 -6.59 3.32
N ALA A 87 1.40 -6.99 2.12
CA ALA A 87 0.04 -6.74 1.67
C ALA A 87 -1.00 -7.35 2.63
N ARG A 88 -0.83 -8.63 2.99
CA ARG A 88 -1.69 -9.33 3.96
C ARG A 88 -1.65 -8.67 5.34
N ALA A 89 -0.47 -8.28 5.80
CA ALA A 89 -0.30 -7.57 7.06
C ALA A 89 -1.04 -6.23 7.07
N ARG A 90 -0.98 -5.45 5.99
CA ARG A 90 -1.73 -4.20 5.86
C ARG A 90 -3.23 -4.41 5.88
N THR A 91 -3.75 -5.42 5.17
CA THR A 91 -5.19 -5.74 5.21
C THR A 91 -5.64 -6.08 6.63
N ARG A 92 -4.88 -6.91 7.36
CA ARG A 92 -5.16 -7.20 8.78
C ARG A 92 -5.03 -5.94 9.66
N GLY A 93 -4.04 -5.10 9.39
CA GLY A 93 -3.85 -3.81 10.06
C GLY A 93 -5.07 -2.90 9.95
N GLY A 94 -5.75 -2.92 8.79
CA GLY A 94 -7.02 -2.23 8.61
C GLY A 94 -8.10 -2.70 9.58
N ARG A 95 -8.22 -4.02 9.81
CA ARG A 95 -9.15 -4.58 10.80
C ARG A 95 -8.81 -4.15 12.22
N SER A 96 -7.55 -4.26 12.62
CA SER A 96 -7.11 -3.84 13.95
C SER A 96 -7.32 -2.34 14.19
N LEU A 97 -7.10 -1.49 13.18
CA LEU A 97 -7.40 -0.06 13.26
C LEU A 97 -8.89 0.20 13.48
N ALA A 98 -9.76 -0.58 12.83
CA ALA A 98 -11.20 -0.50 13.02
C ALA A 98 -11.62 -0.92 14.44
N GLU A 99 -11.10 -2.04 14.95
CA GLU A 99 -11.41 -2.52 16.31
C GLU A 99 -10.98 -1.52 17.39
N GLN A 100 -9.81 -0.89 17.24
CA GLN A 100 -9.33 0.16 18.15
C GLN A 100 -10.26 1.38 18.23
N THR A 101 -11.11 1.61 17.22
CA THR A 101 -11.98 2.81 17.23
C THR A 101 -13.01 2.79 18.34
N LEU A 102 -13.55 1.62 18.68
CA LEU A 102 -14.53 1.48 19.76
C LEU A 102 -13.89 1.78 21.11
N GLU A 103 -12.75 1.17 21.39
CA GLU A 103 -12.01 1.39 22.64
C GLU A 103 -11.68 2.88 22.85
N ILE A 104 -11.25 3.58 21.80
CA ILE A 104 -10.94 5.02 21.87
C ILE A 104 -12.19 5.88 22.13
N ALA A 105 -13.32 5.51 21.53
CA ALA A 105 -14.57 6.23 21.73
C ALA A 105 -15.11 6.04 23.15
N ASP A 106 -15.10 4.79 23.65
CA ASP A 106 -15.64 4.43 24.96
C ASP A 106 -14.76 4.92 26.11
N SER A 107 -13.44 5.02 25.92
CA SER A 107 -12.51 5.52 26.93
C SER A 107 -12.46 7.05 27.02
N ALA A 108 -13.14 7.77 26.13
CA ALA A 108 -13.00 9.22 26.01
C ALA A 108 -13.73 9.98 27.13
N THR A 109 -13.03 10.94 27.73
CA THR A 109 -13.65 11.91 28.64
C THR A 109 -14.26 13.08 27.85
N PRO A 110 -15.20 13.86 28.42
CA PRO A 110 -15.78 15.03 27.74
C PRO A 110 -14.73 16.06 27.26
N GLN A 111 -13.63 16.22 27.98
CA GLN A 111 -12.54 17.13 27.64
C GLN A 111 -11.70 16.61 26.46
N GLU A 112 -11.60 15.29 26.31
CA GLU A 112 -10.80 14.62 25.28
C GLU A 112 -11.63 14.23 24.05
N ALA A 113 -12.95 14.40 24.09
CA ALA A 113 -13.88 13.93 23.07
C ALA A 113 -13.48 14.35 21.65
N GLN A 114 -12.96 15.58 21.47
CA GLN A 114 -12.53 16.06 20.16
C GLN A 114 -11.25 15.37 19.66
N VAL A 115 -10.30 15.07 20.55
CA VAL A 115 -9.08 14.33 20.21
C VAL A 115 -9.43 12.87 19.93
N ALA A 116 -10.29 12.26 20.74
CA ALA A 116 -10.79 10.91 20.54
C ALA A 116 -11.50 10.79 19.19
N LYS A 117 -12.38 11.74 18.86
CA LYS A 117 -13.04 11.82 17.54
C LYS A 117 -12.03 11.87 16.39
N LEU A 118 -11.03 12.76 16.46
CA LEU A 118 -9.98 12.85 15.43
C LEU A 118 -9.22 11.51 15.27
N ARG A 119 -8.92 10.85 16.39
CA ARG A 119 -8.26 9.54 16.40
C ARG A 119 -9.11 8.44 15.76
N VAL A 120 -10.42 8.43 16.03
CA VAL A 120 -11.38 7.50 15.44
C VAL A 120 -11.53 7.73 13.95
N ASP A 121 -11.74 8.98 13.53
CA ASP A 121 -11.93 9.34 12.12
C ASP A 121 -10.70 9.00 11.28
N THR A 122 -9.50 9.30 11.80
CA THR A 122 -8.22 8.97 11.13
C THR A 122 -8.05 7.45 10.98
N ARG A 123 -8.37 6.67 12.02
CA ARG A 123 -8.28 5.20 11.98
C ARG A 123 -9.31 4.59 11.04
N ARG A 124 -10.55 5.08 11.05
CA ARG A 124 -11.61 4.67 10.12
C ARG A 124 -11.19 4.93 8.67
N TRP A 125 -10.64 6.10 8.39
CA TRP A 125 -10.13 6.44 7.05
C TRP A 125 -8.97 5.51 6.64
N LEU A 126 -8.02 5.24 7.53
CA LEU A 126 -6.94 4.30 7.22
C LEU A 126 -7.46 2.87 7.00
N ALA A 127 -8.40 2.40 7.81
CA ALA A 127 -9.02 1.09 7.66
C ALA A 127 -9.71 0.94 6.30
N SER A 128 -10.44 1.97 5.83
CA SER A 128 -11.09 1.96 4.52
C SER A 128 -10.11 1.92 3.35
N LYS A 129 -8.89 2.44 3.52
CA LYS A 129 -7.82 2.35 2.50
C LYS A 129 -7.02 1.05 2.57
N GLN A 130 -6.87 0.44 3.74
CA GLN A 130 -6.08 -0.77 3.93
C GLN A 130 -6.88 -2.06 3.67
N ALA A 131 -8.18 -2.04 3.96
CA ALA A 131 -9.11 -3.14 3.75
C ALA A 131 -10.41 -2.61 3.11
N PRO A 132 -10.37 -2.16 1.83
CA PRO A 132 -11.50 -1.54 1.15
C PRO A 132 -12.70 -2.48 0.98
N ASP A 133 -12.48 -3.79 0.88
CA ASP A 133 -13.56 -4.77 0.71
C ASP A 133 -14.49 -4.83 1.93
N GLU A 134 -13.91 -4.65 3.12
CA GLU A 134 -14.58 -4.71 4.43
C GLU A 134 -15.04 -3.34 4.92
N TYR A 135 -14.17 -2.32 4.83
CA TYR A 135 -14.40 -1.00 5.43
C TYR A 135 -14.47 0.14 4.42
N GLY A 136 -14.40 -0.16 3.12
CA GLY A 136 -14.56 0.85 2.07
C GLY A 136 -16.00 1.35 1.97
N ASP A 137 -16.15 2.65 1.70
CA ASP A 137 -17.46 3.24 1.41
C ASP A 137 -18.00 2.66 0.10
N LYS A 138 -19.04 1.83 0.20
CA LYS A 138 -19.75 1.28 -0.96
C LYS A 138 -20.78 2.29 -1.42
N GLN A 139 -20.41 3.14 -2.37
CA GLN A 139 -21.39 3.95 -3.08
C GLN A 139 -22.22 3.01 -3.97
N GLN A 140 -23.54 2.95 -3.74
CA GLN A 140 -24.41 2.30 -4.71
C GLN A 140 -24.38 3.12 -6.01
N PRO A 141 -24.25 2.47 -7.19
CA PRO A 141 -24.39 3.16 -8.45
C PRO A 141 -25.74 3.88 -8.45
N LEU A 142 -25.74 5.18 -8.73
CA LEU A 142 -26.98 5.92 -8.94
C LEU A 142 -27.57 5.41 -10.28
N VAL A 143 -28.39 4.37 -10.21
CA VAL A 143 -29.06 3.84 -11.41
C VAL A 143 -30.19 4.81 -11.74
N ASN A 144 -29.91 5.78 -12.61
CA ASN A 144 -30.93 6.61 -13.21
C ASN A 144 -31.67 5.76 -14.25
N ILE A 145 -32.69 5.02 -13.81
CA ILE A 145 -33.54 4.23 -14.71
C ILE A 145 -34.47 5.21 -15.41
N ASP A 146 -34.16 5.55 -16.66
CA ASP A 146 -35.10 6.23 -17.54
C ASP A 146 -36.17 5.24 -18.01
N LEU A 147 -37.26 5.18 -17.24
CA LEU A 147 -38.42 4.35 -17.52
C LEU A 147 -39.07 4.70 -18.88
N GLY A 148 -38.87 5.93 -19.39
CA GLY A 148 -39.42 6.37 -20.67
C GLY A 148 -38.76 5.68 -21.86
N SER A 149 -37.42 5.68 -21.93
CA SER A 149 -36.69 4.96 -22.98
C SER A 149 -36.88 3.45 -22.88
N MET A 150 -36.94 2.88 -21.68
CA MET A 150 -37.23 1.45 -21.50
C MET A 150 -38.64 1.06 -21.97
N ALA A 151 -39.65 1.88 -21.68
CA ALA A 151 -41.02 1.64 -22.15
C ALA A 151 -41.13 1.76 -23.68
N LEU A 152 -40.45 2.74 -24.28
CA LEU A 152 -40.40 2.89 -25.74
C LEU A 152 -39.68 1.72 -26.41
N ASP A 153 -38.57 1.23 -25.85
CA ASP A 153 -37.87 0.05 -26.36
C ASP A 153 -38.71 -1.23 -26.20
N ALA A 154 -39.48 -1.35 -25.11
CA ALA A 154 -40.42 -2.46 -24.92
C ALA A 154 -41.54 -2.43 -25.96
N LEU A 155 -42.09 -1.25 -26.28
CA LEU A 155 -43.10 -1.09 -27.33
C LEU A 155 -42.53 -1.41 -28.72
N ARG A 156 -41.29 -1.01 -29.02
CA ARG A 156 -40.62 -1.33 -30.29
C ARG A 156 -40.39 -2.83 -30.49
N LYS A 157 -40.09 -3.57 -29.42
CA LYS A 157 -39.88 -5.03 -29.48
C LYS A 157 -41.18 -5.83 -29.62
N ARG A 158 -42.32 -5.21 -29.38
CA ARG A 158 -43.63 -5.82 -29.63
C ARG A 158 -43.94 -5.71 -31.13
N SER A 159 -43.45 -6.65 -31.94
CA SER A 159 -43.89 -6.77 -33.33
C SER A 159 -45.37 -7.14 -33.38
N VAL A 160 -46.19 -6.28 -34.00
CA VAL A 160 -47.60 -6.56 -34.25
C VAL A 160 -47.69 -7.42 -35.51
N THR A 161 -48.12 -8.67 -35.36
CA THR A 161 -48.50 -9.52 -36.49
C THR A 161 -49.92 -9.13 -36.89
N PHE A 162 -50.08 -8.56 -38.08
CA PHE A 162 -51.39 -8.34 -38.67
C PHE A 162 -51.77 -9.62 -39.43
N ASP A 163 -52.75 -10.37 -38.93
CA ASP A 163 -53.39 -11.44 -39.70
C ASP A 163 -54.28 -10.79 -40.77
N GLU A 164 -53.87 -10.87 -42.03
CA GLU A 164 -54.72 -10.48 -43.17
C GLU A 164 -55.78 -11.57 -43.41
N LYS A 165 -57.05 -11.16 -43.47
CA LYS A 165 -58.19 -11.99 -43.87
C LYS A 165 -58.36 -12.01 -45.38
#